data_AF-A0A930TM27-F1
#
_entry.id   AF-A0A930TM27-F1
#
_cell.length_a   1.000
_cell.length_b   1.000
_cell.length_c   1.000
_cell.angle_alpha   90.00
_cell.angle_beta   90.00
_cell.angle_gamma   90.00
#
_symmetry.space_group_name_H-M   'P 1'
#
loop_
_entity.id
_entity.type
_entity.pdbx_description
1 polymer ?
#
loop_
_entity_poly.entity_id
_entity_poly.type
_entity_poly.pdbx_seq_one_letter_code
_entity_poly.pdbx_strand_id
1 'polypeptide(L)'
;MFILSLALRSLLVNTLQKAANPPKKAVGLSTSENFTDLPPAVVALSLANPISLKRVAESTQIRYVSAIALQWAPRLQQPASQLAEQIAAQVQHFIADIAEPVAPLEYPLIQRLLPHITVTSAGGQIIVQVGAAGVAEWLQWLVTCPSELPDVISPAAACRSPLPTPLPRFSLLHAHARCCSLLQAAQREGWIQTVSEPELAPWLEPQPLPWLTTDGQLRCQQPERQLIAALIDTVDGLAALESQLNASAHSPGRSTARATAAKHSLRAWERQLEDLAQVFQQFHASCRLWGEVRREQPALALVRLGLVKATQVVLQVGLAAGFGVLAPREL
;
A
#
# COMPACT_ATOMS: atom_id res chain seq x y z
N MET A 1 13.10 3.55 0.03
CA MET A 1 13.02 2.52 -1.04
C MET A 1 12.02 1.41 -0.70
N PHE A 2 12.10 0.76 0.47
CA PHE A 2 11.13 -0.29 0.90
C PHE A 2 9.73 0.22 1.26
N ILE A 3 9.57 1.49 1.66
CA ILE A 3 8.23 2.07 1.91
C ILE A 3 7.39 2.10 0.63
N LEU A 4 8.03 2.33 -0.52
CA LEU A 4 7.40 2.29 -1.84
C LEU A 4 6.97 0.88 -2.26
N SER A 5 7.54 -0.19 -1.69
CA SER A 5 7.12 -1.56 -1.98
C SER A 5 5.87 -1.98 -1.18
N LEU A 6 5.50 -1.25 -0.12
CA LEU A 6 4.22 -1.47 0.60
C LEU A 6 3.04 -0.76 -0.06
N ALA A 7 3.26 0.42 -0.63
CA ALA A 7 2.20 1.24 -1.20
C ALA A 7 1.68 0.64 -2.51
N LEU A 8 0.43 0.16 -2.49
CA LEU A 8 -0.25 -0.36 -3.67
C LEU A 8 -0.22 0.66 -4.81
N ARG A 9 -0.46 1.94 -4.51
CA ARG A 9 -0.38 3.01 -5.50
C ARG A 9 1.00 3.09 -6.15
N SER A 10 2.07 3.02 -5.37
CA SER A 10 3.45 3.13 -5.88
C SER A 10 3.82 1.92 -6.74
N LEU A 11 3.43 0.71 -6.30
CA LEU A 11 3.60 -0.51 -7.10
C LEU A 11 2.87 -0.40 -8.44
N LEU A 12 1.60 0.03 -8.42
CA LEU A 12 0.79 0.19 -9.62
C LEU A 12 1.33 1.27 -10.56
N VAL A 13 1.75 2.42 -10.02
CA VAL A 13 2.39 3.48 -10.82
C VAL A 13 3.66 2.95 -11.50
N ASN A 14 4.50 2.22 -10.77
CA ASN A 14 5.71 1.62 -11.33
C ASN A 14 5.40 0.61 -12.43
N THR A 15 4.40 -0.24 -12.25
CA THR A 15 3.96 -1.19 -13.28
C THR A 15 3.44 -0.47 -14.52
N LEU A 16 2.58 0.54 -14.34
CA LEU A 16 2.06 1.36 -15.45
C LEU A 16 3.19 2.08 -16.18
N GLN A 17 4.16 2.63 -15.45
CA GLN A 17 5.28 3.35 -16.02
C GLN A 17 6.21 2.41 -16.82
N LYS A 18 6.44 1.19 -16.34
CA LYS A 18 7.23 0.17 -17.05
C LYS A 18 6.50 -0.32 -18.30
N ALA A 19 5.19 -0.53 -18.22
CA ALA A 19 4.38 -0.90 -19.39
C ALA A 19 4.39 0.20 -20.46
N ALA A 20 4.32 1.48 -20.04
CA ALA A 20 4.37 2.62 -20.94
C ALA A 20 5.78 2.87 -21.55
N ASN A 21 6.82 2.26 -20.97
CA ASN A 21 8.21 2.37 -21.46
C ASN A 21 8.93 1.01 -21.32
N PRO A 22 8.57 0.02 -22.16
CA PRO A 22 9.18 -1.30 -22.09
C PRO A 22 10.68 -1.20 -22.41
N PRO A 23 11.58 -1.84 -21.65
CA PRO A 23 13.00 -1.78 -21.91
C PRO A 23 13.33 -2.44 -23.25
N LYS A 24 14.09 -1.73 -24.11
CA LYS A 24 14.52 -2.20 -25.45
C LYS A 24 15.20 -3.59 -25.47
N LYS A 25 15.67 -4.10 -24.32
CA LYS A 25 16.34 -5.41 -24.18
C LYS A 25 15.38 -6.60 -23.97
N ALA A 26 14.09 -6.39 -23.77
CA ALA A 26 13.12 -7.50 -23.67
C ALA A 26 12.67 -8.05 -25.05
N VAL A 27 13.08 -7.41 -26.16
CA VAL A 27 12.77 -7.83 -27.55
C VAL A 27 13.68 -8.98 -28.03
N GLY A 28 14.11 -9.85 -27.10
CA GLY A 28 14.92 -11.04 -27.36
C GLY A 28 14.15 -12.36 -27.25
N LEU A 29 12.84 -12.31 -26.96
CA LEU A 29 11.99 -13.49 -26.90
C LEU A 29 11.08 -13.51 -28.14
N SER A 30 11.27 -14.57 -28.93
CA SER A 30 10.56 -15.00 -30.13
C SER A 30 9.51 -14.05 -30.73
N THR A 31 9.89 -13.53 -31.90
CA THR A 31 8.99 -13.04 -32.95
C THR A 31 7.79 -13.97 -33.19
N SER A 32 6.60 -13.55 -32.78
CA SER A 32 5.38 -13.65 -33.58
C SER A 32 4.26 -12.80 -32.99
N GLU A 33 3.83 -11.83 -33.80
CA GLU A 33 2.49 -11.20 -33.84
C GLU A 33 2.13 -10.13 -32.79
N ASN A 34 2.05 -8.89 -33.31
CA ASN A 34 1.20 -7.78 -32.85
C ASN A 34 1.42 -7.21 -31.44
N PHE A 35 2.66 -6.85 -31.09
CA PHE A 35 2.87 -5.77 -30.12
C PHE A 35 2.39 -4.46 -30.76
N THR A 36 1.22 -3.96 -30.35
CA THR A 36 0.86 -2.56 -30.59
C THR A 36 1.84 -1.70 -29.80
N ASP A 37 2.97 -1.36 -30.43
CA ASP A 37 3.90 -0.37 -29.91
C ASP A 37 3.09 0.91 -29.64
N LEU A 38 3.03 1.32 -28.37
CA LEU A 38 2.54 2.65 -28.04
C LEU A 38 3.26 3.66 -28.95
N PRO A 39 2.56 4.69 -29.45
CA PRO A 39 3.20 5.72 -30.26
C PRO A 39 4.47 6.22 -29.54
N PRO A 40 5.61 6.41 -30.23
CA PRO A 40 6.86 6.88 -29.61
C PRO A 40 6.68 8.16 -28.77
N ALA A 41 5.69 8.97 -29.15
CA ALA A 41 5.30 10.17 -28.43
C ALA A 41 4.64 9.87 -27.06
N VAL A 42 3.93 8.76 -26.89
CA VAL A 42 3.41 8.31 -25.58
C VAL A 42 4.55 7.88 -24.67
N VAL A 43 5.54 7.14 -25.20
CA VAL A 43 6.73 6.74 -24.43
C VAL A 43 7.50 7.98 -23.96
N ALA A 44 7.72 8.95 -24.85
CA ALA A 44 8.37 10.21 -24.51
C ALA A 44 7.57 11.03 -23.48
N LEU A 45 6.24 11.07 -23.60
CA LEU A 45 5.38 11.75 -22.62
C LEU A 45 5.34 11.05 -21.28
N SER A 46 5.42 9.72 -21.23
CA SER A 46 5.50 8.96 -19.97
C SER A 46 6.79 9.27 -19.21
N LEU A 47 7.90 9.46 -19.91
CA LEU A 47 9.19 9.83 -19.32
C LEU A 47 9.19 11.27 -18.80
N ALA A 48 8.50 12.18 -19.51
CA ALA A 48 8.42 13.59 -19.12
C ALA A 48 7.36 13.86 -18.03
N ASN A 49 6.29 13.07 -17.99
CA ASN A 49 5.17 13.20 -17.06
C ASN A 49 4.85 11.83 -16.45
N PRO A 50 5.28 11.55 -15.20
CA PRO A 50 5.01 10.27 -14.57
C PRO A 50 3.51 10.05 -14.41
N ILE A 51 3.07 8.82 -14.65
CA ILE A 51 1.66 8.44 -14.52
C ILE A 51 1.23 8.63 -13.07
N SER A 52 0.21 9.45 -12.84
CA SER A 52 -0.39 9.62 -11.51
C SER A 52 -1.64 8.78 -11.37
N LEU A 53 -1.72 8.03 -10.27
CA LEU A 53 -2.93 7.32 -9.84
C LEU A 53 -3.54 8.02 -8.63
N LYS A 54 -4.87 8.02 -8.53
CA LYS A 54 -5.63 8.43 -7.34
C LYS A 54 -6.58 7.30 -6.94
N ARG A 55 -6.63 6.99 -5.65
CA ARG A 55 -7.57 6.02 -5.10
C ARG A 55 -8.99 6.60 -5.08
N VAL A 56 -9.99 5.78 -5.39
CA VAL A 56 -11.41 6.14 -5.29
C VAL A 56 -11.93 5.72 -3.91
N ALA A 57 -12.42 6.67 -3.12
CA ALA A 57 -12.76 6.45 -1.72
C ALA A 57 -14.06 5.65 -1.49
N GLU A 58 -15.01 5.69 -2.43
CA GLU A 58 -16.38 5.16 -2.24
C GLU A 58 -16.60 3.77 -2.87
N SER A 59 -15.57 3.15 -3.43
CA SER A 59 -15.72 1.84 -4.04
C SER A 59 -15.63 0.73 -2.99
N THR A 60 -16.56 -0.22 -3.05
CA THR A 60 -16.48 -1.51 -2.31
C THR A 60 -15.27 -2.36 -2.71
N GLN A 61 -14.59 -1.96 -3.79
CA GLN A 61 -13.39 -2.54 -4.37
C GLN A 61 -12.23 -1.54 -4.25
N ILE A 62 -10.99 -2.03 -4.27
CA ILE A 62 -9.81 -1.17 -4.27
C ILE A 62 -9.55 -0.72 -5.70
N ARG A 63 -9.88 0.53 -6.01
CA ARG A 63 -9.80 1.11 -7.35
C ARG A 63 -8.94 2.36 -7.38
N TYR A 64 -8.08 2.43 -8.39
CA TYR A 64 -7.27 3.60 -8.73
C TYR A 64 -7.62 4.09 -10.11
N VAL A 65 -7.57 5.40 -10.29
CA VAL A 65 -7.89 6.05 -11.56
C VAL A 65 -6.75 6.97 -11.96
N SER A 66 -6.41 6.94 -13.25
CA SER A 66 -5.51 7.89 -13.89
C SER A 66 -6.22 8.66 -14.99
N ALA A 67 -6.16 9.99 -14.91
CA ALA A 67 -6.63 10.89 -15.96
C ALA A 67 -5.53 11.23 -16.99
N ILE A 68 -4.44 10.45 -17.03
CA ILE A 68 -3.27 10.79 -17.84
C ILE A 68 -3.58 10.83 -19.35
N ALA A 69 -4.46 9.97 -19.84
CA ALA A 69 -4.88 9.98 -21.24
C ALA A 69 -5.60 11.27 -21.62
N LEU A 70 -6.39 11.87 -20.72
CA LEU A 70 -6.99 13.20 -20.93
C LEU A 70 -5.93 14.30 -21.03
N GLN A 71 -4.82 14.17 -20.30
CA GLN A 71 -3.73 15.15 -20.32
C GLN A 71 -2.86 15.02 -21.59
N TRP A 72 -2.72 13.80 -22.12
CA TRP A 72 -1.90 13.52 -23.30
C TRP A 72 -2.67 13.66 -24.62
N ALA A 73 -3.98 13.45 -24.62
CA ALA A 73 -4.84 13.56 -25.81
C ALA A 73 -4.62 14.84 -26.63
N PRO A 74 -4.58 16.06 -26.02
CA PRO A 74 -4.33 17.29 -26.77
C PRO A 74 -2.94 17.33 -27.42
N ARG A 75 -1.94 16.72 -26.78
CA ARG A 75 -0.54 16.72 -27.27
C ARG A 75 -0.32 15.72 -28.40
N LEU A 76 -1.07 14.62 -28.37
CA LEU A 76 -0.99 13.53 -29.35
C LEU A 76 -2.01 13.67 -30.47
N GLN A 77 -2.91 14.65 -30.39
CA GLN A 77 -4.03 14.85 -31.33
C GLN A 77 -4.87 13.57 -31.50
N GLN A 78 -5.04 12.81 -30.42
CA GLN A 78 -5.82 11.58 -30.37
C GLN A 78 -6.96 11.72 -29.37
N PRO A 79 -8.13 11.07 -29.59
CA PRO A 79 -9.20 11.08 -28.62
C PRO A 79 -8.79 10.34 -27.35
N ALA A 80 -9.05 10.96 -26.19
CA ALA A 80 -8.61 10.43 -24.89
C ALA A 80 -9.15 9.03 -24.59
N SER A 81 -10.34 8.67 -25.09
CA SER A 81 -10.91 7.33 -24.95
C SER A 81 -10.06 6.26 -25.62
N GLN A 82 -9.64 6.48 -26.88
CA GLN A 82 -8.79 5.54 -27.61
C GLN A 82 -7.41 5.44 -26.97
N LEU A 83 -6.85 6.57 -26.52
CA LEU A 83 -5.55 6.57 -25.83
C LEU A 83 -5.61 5.80 -24.50
N ALA A 84 -6.68 5.98 -23.72
CA ALA A 84 -6.85 5.25 -22.47
C ALA A 84 -7.02 3.74 -22.71
N GLU A 85 -7.75 3.36 -23.76
CA GLU A 85 -7.93 1.96 -24.17
C GLU A 85 -6.62 1.31 -24.62
N GLN A 86 -5.82 2.00 -25.44
CA GLN A 86 -4.50 1.52 -25.86
C GLN A 86 -3.55 1.31 -24.68
N ILE A 87 -3.46 2.28 -23.77
CA ILE A 87 -2.61 2.15 -22.58
C ILE A 87 -3.12 1.03 -21.68
N ALA A 88 -4.44 0.94 -21.45
CA ALA A 88 -5.01 -0.10 -20.61
C ALA A 88 -4.74 -1.51 -21.17
N ALA A 89 -4.94 -1.71 -22.48
CA ALA A 89 -4.70 -2.98 -23.15
C ALA A 89 -3.22 -3.38 -23.08
N GLN A 90 -2.31 -2.44 -23.35
CA GLN A 90 -0.88 -2.72 -23.30
C GLN A 90 -0.41 -3.04 -21.88
N VAL A 91 -0.91 -2.32 -20.87
CA VAL A 91 -0.61 -2.64 -19.47
C VAL A 91 -1.14 -4.03 -19.12
N GLN A 92 -2.38 -4.35 -19.50
CA GLN A 92 -2.96 -5.66 -19.22
C GLN A 92 -2.16 -6.79 -19.87
N HIS A 93 -1.62 -6.58 -21.07
CA HIS A 93 -0.72 -7.53 -21.74
C HIS A 93 0.63 -7.65 -21.00
N PHE A 94 1.24 -6.53 -20.63
CA PHE A 94 2.49 -6.51 -19.85
C PHE A 94 2.36 -7.23 -18.49
N ILE A 95 1.20 -7.09 -17.84
CA ILE A 95 0.88 -7.80 -16.60
C ILE A 95 0.84 -9.32 -16.86
N ALA A 96 0.24 -9.76 -17.96
CA ALA A 96 0.17 -11.17 -18.34
C ALA A 96 1.57 -11.75 -18.63
N ASP A 97 2.42 -11.00 -19.32
CA ASP A 97 3.78 -11.42 -19.65
C ASP A 97 4.68 -11.56 -18.41
N ILE A 98 4.54 -10.68 -17.42
CA ILE A 98 5.33 -10.75 -16.17
C ILE A 98 4.79 -11.81 -15.20
N ALA A 99 3.52 -12.17 -15.32
CA ALA A 99 2.93 -13.21 -14.47
C ALA A 99 3.56 -14.60 -14.73
N GLU A 100 4.27 -14.78 -15.85
CA GLU A 100 5.08 -15.97 -16.10
C GLU A 100 6.29 -16.02 -15.13
N PRO A 101 6.55 -17.16 -14.45
CA PRO A 101 7.55 -17.26 -13.40
C PRO A 101 8.98 -17.22 -13.96
N VAL A 102 9.51 -16.01 -14.16
CA VAL A 102 10.90 -15.79 -14.56
C VAL A 102 11.76 -15.52 -13.33
N ALA A 103 12.40 -16.56 -12.79
CA ALA A 103 13.46 -16.52 -11.75
C ALA A 103 13.09 -15.74 -10.46
N PRO A 104 13.87 -15.84 -9.35
CA PRO A 104 13.55 -15.05 -8.17
C PRO A 104 13.87 -13.57 -8.43
N LEU A 105 12.84 -12.74 -8.60
CA LEU A 105 12.95 -11.28 -8.70
C LEU A 105 13.17 -10.64 -7.32
N GLU A 106 13.75 -9.43 -7.32
CA GLU A 106 13.97 -8.58 -6.14
C GLU A 106 12.67 -8.18 -5.39
N TYR A 107 11.48 -8.40 -5.96
CA TYR A 107 10.19 -7.93 -5.42
C TYR A 107 9.09 -9.01 -5.44
N PRO A 108 9.04 -9.94 -4.46
CA PRO A 108 8.13 -11.08 -4.49
C PRO A 108 6.64 -10.72 -4.35
N LEU A 109 6.31 -9.57 -3.72
CA LEU A 109 4.93 -9.11 -3.60
C LEU A 109 4.33 -8.74 -4.97
N ILE A 110 5.08 -8.05 -5.82
CA ILE A 110 4.52 -7.55 -7.09
C ILE A 110 4.11 -8.72 -7.99
N GLN A 111 4.92 -9.77 -8.08
CA GLN A 111 4.61 -10.96 -8.87
C GLN A 111 3.32 -11.66 -8.40
N ARG A 112 3.10 -11.76 -7.08
CA ARG A 112 1.87 -12.36 -6.54
C ARG A 112 0.65 -11.46 -6.72
N LEU A 113 0.86 -10.15 -6.75
CA LEU A 113 -0.23 -9.17 -6.84
C LEU A 113 -0.68 -8.93 -8.30
N LEU A 114 0.24 -9.04 -9.27
CA LEU A 114 -0.01 -8.81 -10.70
C LEU A 114 -1.18 -9.63 -11.29
N PRO A 115 -1.29 -10.96 -11.06
CA PRO A 115 -2.41 -11.77 -11.55
C PRO A 115 -3.79 -11.32 -11.04
N HIS A 116 -3.82 -10.51 -9.99
CA HIS A 116 -5.04 -10.04 -9.34
C HIS A 116 -5.36 -8.57 -9.66
N ILE A 117 -4.61 -7.96 -10.56
CA ILE A 117 -4.87 -6.62 -11.08
C ILE A 117 -5.64 -6.72 -12.39
N THR A 118 -6.67 -5.91 -12.49
CA THR A 118 -7.41 -5.69 -13.73
C THR A 118 -7.29 -4.23 -14.14
N VAL A 119 -6.93 -3.99 -15.41
CA VAL A 119 -6.79 -2.65 -15.98
C VAL A 119 -7.84 -2.49 -17.06
N THR A 120 -8.67 -1.47 -16.91
CA THR A 120 -9.77 -1.13 -17.83
C THR A 120 -9.71 0.36 -18.17
N SER A 121 -10.45 0.77 -19.19
CA SER A 121 -10.59 2.18 -19.55
C SER A 121 -12.07 2.59 -19.53
N ALA A 122 -12.35 3.82 -19.10
CA ALA A 122 -13.68 4.41 -19.20
C ALA A 122 -13.56 5.93 -19.29
N GLY A 123 -14.25 6.55 -20.25
CA GLY A 123 -14.32 8.02 -20.37
C GLY A 123 -12.95 8.73 -20.50
N GLY A 124 -11.96 8.08 -21.13
CA GLY A 124 -10.60 8.61 -21.24
C GLY A 124 -9.77 8.51 -19.95
N GLN A 125 -10.24 7.74 -18.97
CA GLN A 125 -9.50 7.42 -17.76
C GLN A 125 -9.05 5.96 -17.80
N ILE A 126 -7.87 5.70 -17.21
CA ILE A 126 -7.38 4.36 -16.95
C ILE A 126 -7.81 3.99 -15.54
N ILE A 127 -8.49 2.85 -15.41
CA ILE A 127 -9.01 2.33 -14.15
C ILE A 127 -8.24 1.06 -13.82
N VAL A 128 -7.55 1.07 -12.69
CA VAL A 128 -6.83 -0.09 -12.16
C VAL A 128 -7.57 -0.59 -10.93
N GLN A 129 -7.97 -1.85 -10.95
CA GLN A 129 -8.71 -2.48 -9.86
C GLN A 129 -7.93 -3.68 -9.32
N VAL A 130 -7.77 -3.70 -8.00
CA VAL A 130 -7.14 -4.81 -7.27
C VAL A 130 -8.25 -5.74 -6.77
N GLY A 131 -8.21 -7.00 -7.20
CA GLY A 131 -9.17 -8.02 -6.79
C GLY A 131 -9.00 -8.45 -5.32
N ALA A 132 -9.98 -9.18 -4.79
CA ALA A 132 -9.98 -9.69 -3.43
C ALA A 132 -8.72 -10.49 -3.09
N ALA A 133 -8.27 -11.36 -4.00
CA ALA A 133 -7.04 -12.13 -3.85
C ALA A 133 -5.78 -11.24 -3.81
N GLY A 134 -5.71 -10.19 -4.62
CA GLY A 134 -4.59 -9.23 -4.59
C GLY A 134 -4.52 -8.45 -3.28
N VAL A 135 -5.68 -8.09 -2.72
CA VAL A 135 -5.75 -7.48 -1.38
C VAL A 135 -5.32 -8.48 -0.30
N ALA A 136 -5.73 -9.75 -0.41
CA ALA A 136 -5.31 -10.80 0.50
C ALA A 136 -3.80 -11.04 0.47
N GLU A 137 -3.18 -11.08 -0.72
CA GLU A 137 -1.72 -11.18 -0.88
C GLU A 137 -0.99 -9.99 -0.24
N TRP A 138 -1.51 -8.78 -0.44
CA TRP A 138 -0.96 -7.58 0.17
C TRP A 138 -1.08 -7.60 1.71
N LEU A 139 -2.24 -7.98 2.24
CA LEU A 139 -2.44 -8.13 3.68
C LEU A 139 -1.55 -9.23 4.28
N GLN A 140 -1.42 -10.36 3.58
CA GLN A 140 -0.57 -11.46 3.99
C GLN A 140 0.88 -11.00 4.09
N TRP A 141 1.37 -10.30 3.08
CA TRP A 141 2.73 -9.77 3.08
C TRP A 141 2.96 -8.73 4.19
N LEU A 142 1.97 -7.86 4.44
CA LEU A 142 2.05 -6.84 5.49
C LEU A 142 2.22 -7.44 6.90
N VAL A 143 1.66 -8.64 7.16
CA VAL A 143 1.76 -9.30 8.47
C VAL A 143 2.95 -10.27 8.58
N THR A 144 3.47 -10.79 7.46
CA THR A 144 4.58 -11.77 7.45
C THR A 144 5.96 -11.17 7.20
N CYS A 145 6.04 -10.01 6.57
CA CYS A 145 7.30 -9.38 6.19
C CYS A 145 7.69 -8.12 7.01
N PRO A 146 7.42 -8.02 8.32
CA PRO A 146 7.78 -6.83 9.06
C PRO A 146 9.30 -6.69 9.33
N SER A 147 10.11 -7.72 9.09
CA SER A 147 11.58 -7.68 9.22
C SER A 147 12.33 -7.06 8.03
N GLU A 148 11.67 -6.90 6.87
CA GLU A 148 12.23 -6.18 5.70
C GLU A 148 11.84 -4.70 5.68
N LEU A 149 11.06 -4.25 6.67
CA LEU A 149 10.79 -2.83 6.90
C LEU A 149 12.11 -2.15 7.32
N PRO A 150 12.43 -0.98 6.73
CA PRO A 150 13.78 -0.43 6.79
C PRO A 150 14.24 -0.12 8.23
N ASP A 151 15.56 0.07 8.38
CA ASP A 151 16.26 0.70 9.54
C ASP A 151 15.74 2.11 9.93
N VAL A 152 14.59 2.55 9.39
CA VAL A 152 13.84 3.74 9.83
C VAL A 152 13.52 3.69 11.33
N ILE A 153 13.49 2.48 11.90
CA ILE A 153 13.25 2.22 13.34
C ILE A 153 14.57 2.16 14.12
N SER A 154 15.72 2.37 13.48
CA SER A 154 16.96 2.54 14.21
C SER A 154 16.86 3.86 15.00
N PRO A 155 17.07 3.86 16.34
CA PRO A 155 16.99 5.09 17.14
C PRO A 155 17.95 6.18 16.64
N ALA A 156 19.03 5.79 15.92
CA ALA A 156 19.95 6.72 15.26
C ALA A 156 19.38 7.42 13.99
N ALA A 157 18.35 6.86 13.35
CA ALA A 157 17.64 7.47 12.22
C ALA A 157 16.51 8.41 12.71
N ALA A 158 15.80 8.02 13.78
CA ALA A 158 14.81 8.85 14.47
C ALA A 158 15.39 10.20 14.96
N CYS A 159 16.66 10.22 15.38
CA CYS A 159 17.38 11.43 15.80
C CYS A 159 17.74 12.40 14.67
N ARG A 160 17.42 12.12 13.39
CA ARG A 160 17.80 12.98 12.26
C ARG A 160 16.72 13.94 11.79
N SER A 161 15.59 14.07 12.50
CA SER A 161 14.64 15.15 12.23
C SER A 161 15.19 16.47 12.78
N PRO A 162 15.48 17.49 11.94
CA PRO A 162 15.99 18.79 12.39
C PRO A 162 14.89 19.70 12.96
N LEU A 163 13.62 19.26 13.01
CA LEU A 163 12.52 20.04 13.55
C LEU A 163 11.99 19.41 14.85
N PRO A 164 11.78 20.18 15.94
CA PRO A 164 11.02 19.72 17.08
C PRO A 164 9.58 19.44 16.63
N THR A 165 9.29 18.18 16.36
CA THR A 165 7.95 17.72 16.06
C THR A 165 7.17 17.61 17.37
N PRO A 166 5.95 18.16 17.45
CA PRO A 166 5.11 17.92 18.61
C PRO A 166 4.92 16.41 18.78
N LEU A 167 4.90 15.96 20.03
CA LEU A 167 4.65 14.56 20.36
C LEU A 167 3.37 14.08 19.66
N PRO A 168 3.35 12.86 19.09
CA PRO A 168 2.16 12.30 18.47
C PRO A 168 1.00 12.25 19.48
N ARG A 169 -0.24 12.39 19.00
CA ARG A 169 -1.43 12.40 19.87
C ARG A 169 -1.54 11.10 20.65
N PHE A 170 -1.99 11.20 21.90
CA PHE A 170 -2.22 10.06 22.78
C PHE A 170 -3.10 8.98 22.12
N SER A 171 -4.07 9.37 21.30
CA SER A 171 -4.94 8.45 20.56
C SER A 171 -4.18 7.49 19.64
N LEU A 172 -3.10 7.96 19.00
CA LEU A 172 -2.26 7.15 18.11
C LEU A 172 -1.48 6.10 18.89
N LEU A 173 -0.81 6.56 19.95
CA LEU A 173 -0.02 5.68 20.81
C LEU A 173 -0.92 4.64 21.50
N HIS A 174 -2.11 5.07 21.95
CA HIS A 174 -3.12 4.18 22.53
C HIS A 174 -3.62 3.13 21.54
N ALA A 175 -3.91 3.51 20.30
CA ALA A 175 -4.33 2.56 19.27
C ALA A 175 -3.24 1.50 19.02
N HIS A 176 -1.97 1.91 18.93
CA HIS A 176 -0.84 1.00 18.78
C HIS A 176 -0.69 0.06 19.99
N ALA A 177 -0.64 0.60 21.21
CA ALA A 177 -0.54 -0.20 22.44
C ALA A 177 -1.69 -1.20 22.56
N ARG A 178 -2.91 -0.80 22.18
CA ARG A 178 -4.05 -1.70 22.12
C ARG A 178 -3.83 -2.84 21.14
N CYS A 179 -3.33 -2.58 19.93
CA CYS A 179 -2.96 -3.66 19.00
C CYS A 179 -1.97 -4.64 19.63
N CYS A 180 -0.93 -4.14 20.29
CA CYS A 180 0.05 -4.96 21.00
C CYS A 180 -0.61 -5.86 22.06
N SER A 181 -1.46 -5.31 22.92
CA SER A 181 -2.14 -6.10 23.96
C SER A 181 -3.04 -7.20 23.38
N LEU A 182 -3.75 -6.92 22.28
CA LEU A 182 -4.63 -7.89 21.63
C LEU A 182 -3.83 -9.06 21.02
N LEU A 183 -2.71 -8.75 20.36
CA LEU A 183 -1.83 -9.76 19.77
C LEU A 183 -1.15 -10.61 20.85
N GLN A 184 -0.66 -9.98 21.92
CA GLN A 184 -0.09 -10.71 23.07
C GLN A 184 -1.12 -11.62 23.73
N ALA A 185 -2.38 -11.18 23.88
CA ALA A 185 -3.44 -12.02 24.40
C ALA A 185 -3.70 -13.24 23.51
N ALA A 186 -3.76 -13.04 22.18
CA ALA A 186 -3.91 -14.14 21.23
C ALA A 186 -2.72 -15.13 21.27
N GLN A 187 -1.50 -14.63 21.43
CA GLN A 187 -0.30 -15.46 21.56
C GLN A 187 -0.30 -16.26 22.87
N ARG A 188 -0.64 -15.64 24.01
CA ARG A 188 -0.73 -16.32 25.32
C ARG A 188 -1.80 -17.42 25.33
N GLU A 189 -2.89 -17.22 24.58
CA GLU A 189 -3.92 -18.24 24.39
C GLU A 189 -3.58 -19.28 23.31
N GLY A 190 -2.42 -19.20 22.68
CA GLY A 190 -1.95 -20.15 21.66
C GLY A 190 -2.66 -20.07 20.31
N TRP A 191 -3.33 -18.96 19.99
CA TRP A 191 -4.02 -18.79 18.71
C TRP A 191 -3.07 -18.51 17.56
N ILE A 192 -1.99 -17.79 17.88
CA ILE A 192 -1.04 -17.27 16.91
C ILE A 192 0.36 -17.49 17.46
N GLN A 193 1.33 -17.62 16.57
CA GLN A 193 2.74 -17.62 16.90
C GLN A 193 3.41 -16.45 16.19
N THR A 194 4.14 -15.66 16.95
CA THR A 194 5.00 -14.58 16.46
C THR A 194 6.38 -14.78 17.09
N VAL A 195 7.43 -14.27 16.46
CA VAL A 195 8.76 -14.25 17.08
C VAL A 195 8.69 -13.47 18.40
N SER A 196 9.31 -13.98 19.47
CA SER A 196 9.15 -13.42 20.82
C SER A 196 9.68 -11.98 20.99
N GLU A 197 10.55 -11.54 20.10
CA GLU A 197 11.16 -10.21 20.00
C GLU A 197 11.69 -10.08 18.55
N PRO A 198 11.60 -8.93 17.83
CA PRO A 198 11.26 -7.56 18.25
C PRO A 198 9.80 -7.12 17.98
N GLU A 199 9.44 -5.86 18.25
CA GLU A 199 8.09 -5.24 18.14
C GLU A 199 7.35 -5.50 16.81
N LEU A 200 8.13 -5.59 15.75
CA LEU A 200 7.72 -5.94 14.40
C LEU A 200 7.92 -7.44 14.13
N ALA A 201 7.66 -8.30 15.12
CA ALA A 201 7.81 -9.73 14.93
C ALA A 201 6.91 -10.22 13.78
N PRO A 202 7.45 -10.99 12.83
CA PRO A 202 6.65 -11.59 11.77
C PRO A 202 5.62 -12.55 12.35
N TRP A 203 4.46 -12.59 11.71
CA TRP A 203 3.46 -13.62 11.96
C TRP A 203 3.97 -14.97 11.42
N LEU A 204 4.05 -15.98 12.29
CA LEU A 204 4.58 -17.31 11.95
C LEU A 204 3.49 -18.34 11.73
N GLU A 205 2.50 -18.42 12.61
CA GLU A 205 1.41 -19.39 12.50
C GLU A 205 0.09 -18.79 13.03
N PRO A 206 -1.08 -19.12 12.44
CA PRO A 206 -1.25 -19.93 11.23
C PRO A 206 -0.84 -19.18 9.95
N GLN A 207 -0.29 -19.91 8.97
CA GLN A 207 0.07 -19.39 7.64
C GLN A 207 -0.43 -20.30 6.50
N PRO A 208 -1.02 -19.74 5.42
CA PRO A 208 -1.48 -18.35 5.29
C PRO A 208 -2.71 -18.08 6.17
N LEU A 209 -2.99 -16.80 6.43
CA LEU A 209 -4.25 -16.44 7.10
C LEU A 209 -5.44 -16.65 6.15
N PRO A 210 -6.62 -17.04 6.68
CA PRO A 210 -7.79 -17.37 5.85
C PRO A 210 -8.54 -16.12 5.37
N TRP A 211 -7.81 -15.20 4.71
CA TRP A 211 -8.31 -13.92 4.19
C TRP A 211 -9.47 -14.07 3.22
N LEU A 212 -9.52 -15.18 2.48
CA LEU A 212 -10.53 -15.45 1.47
C LEU A 212 -11.58 -16.46 1.96
N THR A 213 -12.80 -16.32 1.45
CA THR A 213 -13.83 -17.36 1.48
C THR A 213 -13.56 -18.42 0.42
N THR A 214 -14.30 -19.52 0.47
CA THR A 214 -14.26 -20.56 -0.57
C THR A 214 -14.63 -20.01 -1.96
N ASP A 215 -15.39 -18.93 -2.00
CA ASP A 215 -15.83 -18.26 -3.23
C ASP A 215 -14.83 -17.20 -3.73
N GLY A 216 -13.63 -17.13 -3.13
CA GLY A 216 -12.58 -16.17 -3.50
C GLY A 216 -12.86 -14.71 -3.11
N GLN A 217 -13.87 -14.46 -2.26
CA GLN A 217 -14.15 -13.13 -1.72
C GLN A 217 -13.37 -12.88 -0.44
N LEU A 218 -13.06 -11.62 -0.13
CA LEU A 218 -12.48 -11.28 1.17
C LEU A 218 -13.47 -11.64 2.29
N ARG A 219 -12.97 -12.35 3.30
CA ARG A 219 -13.70 -12.73 4.51
C ARG A 219 -13.81 -11.53 5.46
N CYS A 220 -14.56 -10.52 5.04
CA CYS A 220 -14.70 -9.24 5.72
C CYS A 220 -16.14 -8.76 5.76
N GLN A 221 -16.55 -8.19 6.89
CA GLN A 221 -17.78 -7.42 7.03
C GLN A 221 -17.45 -5.92 6.86
N GLN A 222 -18.42 -5.05 7.09
CA GLN A 222 -18.25 -3.61 6.89
C GLN A 222 -17.09 -3.00 7.72
N PRO A 223 -16.93 -3.31 9.03
CA PRO A 223 -15.83 -2.75 9.81
C PRO A 223 -14.45 -3.19 9.32
N GLU A 224 -14.29 -4.46 8.92
CA GLU A 224 -13.06 -4.97 8.33
C GLU A 224 -12.74 -4.26 7.01
N ARG A 225 -13.73 -4.04 6.15
CA ARG A 225 -13.55 -3.33 4.87
C ARG A 225 -13.12 -1.89 5.08
N GLN A 226 -13.71 -1.19 6.05
CA GLN A 226 -13.31 0.17 6.40
C GLN A 226 -11.86 0.21 6.91
N LEU A 227 -11.48 -0.74 7.77
CA LEU A 227 -10.09 -0.83 8.25
C LEU A 227 -9.10 -1.15 7.13
N ILE A 228 -9.41 -2.11 6.25
CA ILE A 228 -8.58 -2.42 5.07
C ILE A 228 -8.41 -1.17 4.20
N ALA A 229 -9.49 -0.43 3.95
CA ALA A 229 -9.44 0.80 3.18
C ALA A 229 -8.53 1.86 3.83
N ALA A 230 -8.67 2.07 5.14
CA ALA A 230 -7.85 3.02 5.88
C ALA A 230 -6.37 2.60 5.92
N LEU A 231 -6.08 1.30 6.04
CA LEU A 231 -4.71 0.77 5.96
C LEU A 231 -4.08 1.08 4.60
N ILE A 232 -4.80 0.79 3.50
CA ILE A 232 -4.31 1.07 2.14
C ILE A 232 -4.07 2.57 1.95
N ASP A 233 -5.03 3.42 2.35
CA ASP A 233 -4.86 4.88 2.27
C ASP A 233 -3.61 5.32 3.01
N THR A 234 -3.43 4.85 4.25
CA THR A 234 -2.32 5.22 5.12
C THR A 234 -0.97 4.83 4.52
N VAL A 235 -0.86 3.61 3.99
CA VAL A 235 0.38 3.15 3.36
C VAL A 235 0.66 3.91 2.05
N ASP A 236 -0.36 4.21 1.24
CA ASP A 236 -0.21 5.05 0.06
C ASP A 236 0.16 6.51 0.40
N GLY A 237 -0.37 7.03 1.50
CA GLY A 237 -0.06 8.35 2.05
C GLY A 237 1.37 8.45 2.54
N LEU A 238 1.90 7.38 3.14
CA LEU A 238 3.28 7.31 3.60
C LEU A 238 4.27 7.44 2.44
N ALA A 239 4.02 6.76 1.31
CA ALA A 239 4.83 6.90 0.10
C ALA A 239 4.79 8.34 -0.45
N ALA A 240 3.63 9.00 -0.39
CA ALA A 240 3.51 10.40 -0.79
C ALA A 240 4.28 11.35 0.16
N LEU A 241 4.27 11.08 1.47
CA LEU A 241 5.04 11.84 2.46
C LEU A 241 6.55 11.72 2.19
N GLU A 242 7.07 10.51 1.98
CA GLU A 242 8.49 10.28 1.66
C GLU A 242 8.91 11.08 0.43
N SER A 243 8.09 11.05 -0.64
CA SER A 243 8.32 11.83 -1.86
C SER A 243 8.35 13.34 -1.61
N GLN A 244 7.42 13.87 -0.81
CA GLN A 244 7.34 15.30 -0.49
C GLN A 244 8.51 15.78 0.38
N LEU A 245 8.89 14.99 1.40
CA LEU A 245 10.03 15.31 2.26
C LEU A 245 11.34 15.31 1.45
N ASN A 246 11.53 14.32 0.57
CA ASN A 246 12.69 14.25 -0.30
C ASN A 246 12.72 15.39 -1.34
N ALA A 247 11.59 15.77 -1.93
CA ALA A 247 11.50 16.91 -2.85
C ALA A 247 11.84 18.23 -2.14
N SER A 248 11.37 18.39 -0.90
CA SER A 248 11.73 19.54 -0.08
C SER A 248 13.24 19.59 0.19
N ALA A 249 13.90 18.43 0.27
CA ALA A 249 15.31 18.31 0.58
C ALA A 249 16.24 18.92 -0.50
N HIS A 250 15.83 18.80 -1.76
CA HIS A 250 16.64 19.12 -2.95
C HIS A 250 16.29 20.47 -3.61
N SER A 251 15.28 21.20 -3.11
CA SER A 251 14.89 22.49 -3.68
C SER A 251 15.80 23.65 -3.22
N PRO A 252 16.41 24.43 -4.14
CA PRO A 252 17.20 25.61 -3.81
C PRO A 252 16.25 26.81 -3.59
N GLY A 253 15.71 26.96 -2.38
CA GLY A 253 14.79 28.04 -2.01
C GLY A 253 14.95 28.51 -0.57
N ARG A 254 14.42 29.70 -0.25
CA ARG A 254 14.48 30.32 1.09
C ARG A 254 14.01 29.33 2.17
N SER A 255 14.87 29.14 3.18
CA SER A 255 14.70 28.20 4.31
C SER A 255 13.30 28.18 4.95
N THR A 256 12.63 29.32 5.03
CA THR A 256 11.30 29.46 5.66
C THR A 256 10.16 28.81 4.87
N ALA A 257 10.16 28.88 3.54
CA ALA A 257 9.12 28.27 2.70
C ALA A 257 9.21 26.73 2.75
N ARG A 258 10.44 26.20 2.75
CA ARG A 258 10.74 24.77 2.89
C ARG A 258 10.27 24.21 4.23
N ALA A 259 10.57 24.91 5.33
CA ALA A 259 10.11 24.52 6.67
C ALA A 259 8.57 24.52 6.79
N THR A 260 7.90 25.49 6.13
CA THR A 260 6.44 25.58 6.14
C THR A 260 5.77 24.44 5.39
N ALA A 261 6.31 24.08 4.21
CA ALA A 261 5.81 22.96 3.41
C ALA A 261 5.98 21.61 4.14
N ALA A 262 7.17 21.36 4.71
CA ALA A 262 7.42 20.15 5.50
C ALA A 262 6.48 20.04 6.70
N LYS A 263 6.26 21.15 7.42
CA LYS A 263 5.30 21.20 8.54
C LYS A 263 3.87 20.91 8.10
N HIS A 264 3.45 21.39 6.93
CA HIS A 264 2.13 21.10 6.39
C HIS A 264 1.97 19.61 6.04
N SER A 265 2.97 19.01 5.37
CA SER A 265 2.97 17.58 5.05
C SER A 265 2.91 16.71 6.31
N LEU A 266 3.67 17.06 7.36
CA LEU A 266 3.64 16.34 8.63
C LEU A 266 2.29 16.43 9.34
N ARG A 267 1.61 17.58 9.29
CA ARG A 267 0.25 17.72 9.85
C ARG A 267 -0.79 16.91 9.09
N ALA A 268 -0.69 16.88 7.76
CA ALA A 268 -1.55 16.03 6.94
C ALA A 268 -1.32 14.55 7.25
N TRP A 269 -0.07 14.16 7.49
CA TRP A 269 0.30 12.81 7.91
C TRP A 269 -0.23 12.44 9.30
N GLU A 270 -0.11 13.35 10.27
CA GLU A 270 -0.67 13.16 11.62
C GLU A 270 -2.16 12.86 11.55
N ARG A 271 -2.91 13.67 10.78
CA ARG A 271 -4.34 13.47 10.56
C ARG A 271 -4.66 12.12 9.94
N GLN A 272 -3.87 11.70 8.95
CA GLN A 272 -4.08 10.41 8.29
C GLN A 272 -3.86 9.22 9.24
N LEU A 273 -2.85 9.28 10.11
CA LEU A 273 -2.66 8.27 11.16
C LEU A 273 -3.80 8.28 12.17
N GLU A 274 -4.35 9.45 12.50
CA GLU A 274 -5.49 9.56 13.42
C GLU A 274 -6.76 8.98 12.83
N ASP A 275 -7.00 9.21 11.54
CA ASP A 275 -8.11 8.59 10.82
C ASP A 275 -7.99 7.05 10.88
N LEU A 276 -6.79 6.49 10.67
CA LEU A 276 -6.54 5.05 10.85
C LEU A 276 -6.80 4.58 12.30
N ALA A 277 -6.29 5.31 13.29
CA ALA A 277 -6.50 4.98 14.69
C ALA A 277 -7.98 5.00 15.09
N GLN A 278 -8.75 5.96 14.57
CA GLN A 278 -10.20 6.06 14.80
C GLN A 278 -10.95 4.91 14.14
N VAL A 279 -10.64 4.59 12.87
CA VAL A 279 -11.24 3.45 12.17
C VAL A 279 -10.91 2.14 12.88
N PHE A 280 -9.68 1.99 13.39
CA PHE A 280 -9.31 0.83 14.20
C PHE A 280 -10.12 0.72 15.49
N GLN A 281 -10.36 1.83 16.20
CA GLN A 281 -11.18 1.82 17.41
C GLN A 281 -12.63 1.42 17.11
N GLN A 282 -13.20 1.91 16.01
CA GLN A 282 -14.55 1.52 15.56
C GLN A 282 -14.60 0.03 15.19
N PHE A 283 -13.60 -0.45 14.46
CA PHE A 283 -13.42 -1.87 14.16
C PHE A 283 -13.35 -2.71 15.44
N HIS A 284 -12.47 -2.37 16.38
CA HIS A 284 -12.31 -3.12 17.62
C HIS A 284 -13.56 -3.09 18.51
N ALA A 285 -14.30 -1.97 18.54
CA ALA A 285 -15.56 -1.87 19.29
C ALA A 285 -16.69 -2.71 18.67
N SER A 286 -16.72 -2.83 17.34
CA SER A 286 -17.77 -3.56 16.61
C SER A 286 -17.47 -5.04 16.40
N CYS A 287 -16.19 -5.43 16.40
CA CYS A 287 -15.74 -6.78 16.08
C CYS A 287 -15.30 -7.54 17.33
N ARG A 288 -16.05 -8.60 17.68
CA ARG A 288 -15.60 -9.56 18.70
C ARG A 288 -14.44 -10.40 18.14
N LEU A 289 -13.31 -10.37 18.85
CA LEU A 289 -12.14 -11.21 18.57
C LEU A 289 -12.23 -12.54 19.35
N TRP A 290 -12.65 -12.47 20.62
CA TRP A 290 -12.79 -13.63 21.52
C TRP A 290 -14.25 -14.07 21.68
N GLY A 291 -14.44 -15.17 22.43
CA GLY A 291 -15.77 -15.66 22.83
C GLY A 291 -16.44 -16.52 21.74
N GLU A 292 -17.66 -16.15 21.36
CA GLU A 292 -18.48 -16.91 20.39
C GLU A 292 -17.85 -16.94 18.99
N VAL A 293 -17.29 -15.81 18.52
CA VAL A 293 -16.65 -15.74 17.19
C VAL A 293 -15.47 -16.70 17.10
N ARG A 294 -14.72 -16.92 18.19
CA ARG A 294 -13.66 -17.94 18.24
C ARG A 294 -14.21 -19.33 17.95
N ARG A 295 -15.29 -19.70 18.62
CA ARG A 295 -15.84 -21.05 18.62
C ARG A 295 -16.59 -21.35 17.32
N GLU A 296 -17.34 -20.37 16.83
CA GLU A 296 -18.26 -20.53 15.71
C GLU A 296 -17.66 -20.09 14.38
N GLN A 297 -16.73 -19.11 14.39
CA GLN A 297 -16.15 -18.51 13.19
C GLN A 297 -14.62 -18.29 13.33
N PRO A 298 -13.83 -19.34 13.61
CA PRO A 298 -12.40 -19.22 13.89
C PRO A 298 -11.62 -18.53 12.76
N ALA A 299 -11.98 -18.80 11.50
CA ALA A 299 -11.36 -18.15 10.35
C ALA A 299 -11.56 -16.63 10.33
N LEU A 300 -12.76 -16.14 10.68
CA LEU A 300 -13.01 -14.70 10.77
C LEU A 300 -12.24 -14.08 11.93
N ALA A 301 -12.15 -14.77 13.05
CA ALA A 301 -11.38 -14.31 14.20
C ALA A 301 -9.88 -14.17 13.86
N LEU A 302 -9.31 -15.14 13.11
CA LEU A 302 -7.94 -15.06 12.60
C LEU A 302 -7.73 -13.89 11.62
N VAL A 303 -8.67 -13.67 10.69
CA VAL A 303 -8.62 -12.51 9.78
C VAL A 303 -8.59 -11.20 10.55
N ARG A 304 -9.45 -11.08 11.58
CA ARG A 304 -9.49 -9.88 12.42
C ARG A 304 -8.18 -9.67 13.19
N LEU A 305 -7.58 -10.73 13.74
CA LEU A 305 -6.26 -10.63 14.37
C LEU A 305 -5.17 -10.25 13.36
N GLY A 306 -5.25 -10.75 12.12
CA GLY A 306 -4.39 -10.30 11.03
C GLY A 306 -4.54 -8.80 10.75
N LEU A 307 -5.76 -8.26 10.76
CA LEU A 307 -5.99 -6.81 10.62
C LEU A 307 -5.45 -6.01 11.81
N VAL A 308 -5.53 -6.55 13.03
CA VAL A 308 -4.88 -5.94 14.21
C VAL A 308 -3.36 -5.89 13.99
N LYS A 309 -2.75 -6.97 13.50
CA LYS A 309 -1.31 -7.01 13.18
C LYS A 309 -0.94 -6.01 12.08
N ALA A 310 -1.69 -5.97 10.99
CA ALA A 310 -1.48 -5.00 9.92
C ALA A 310 -1.55 -3.55 10.44
N THR A 311 -2.52 -3.26 11.30
CA THR A 311 -2.67 -1.94 11.95
C THR A 311 -1.50 -1.61 12.86
N GLN A 312 -1.04 -2.57 13.68
CA GLN A 312 0.15 -2.42 14.51
C GLN A 312 1.36 -2.00 13.66
N VAL A 313 1.62 -2.73 12.58
CA VAL A 313 2.75 -2.49 11.67
C VAL A 313 2.66 -1.10 11.04
N VAL A 314 1.50 -0.73 10.48
CA VAL A 314 1.32 0.56 9.81
C VAL A 314 1.44 1.73 10.77
N LEU A 315 0.86 1.65 11.97
CA LEU A 315 1.00 2.70 12.99
C LEU A 315 2.45 2.83 13.46
N GLN A 316 3.14 1.73 13.71
CA GLN A 316 4.54 1.75 14.14
C GLN A 316 5.45 2.39 13.09
N VAL A 317 5.35 1.94 11.84
CA VAL A 317 6.12 2.51 10.72
C VAL A 317 5.76 3.98 10.52
N GLY A 318 4.48 4.33 10.60
CA GLY A 318 4.02 5.69 10.39
C GLY A 318 4.47 6.69 11.45
N LEU A 319 4.51 6.25 12.71
CA LEU A 319 5.04 7.03 13.83
C LEU A 319 6.55 7.23 13.71
N ALA A 320 7.29 6.17 13.36
CA ALA A 320 8.73 6.25 13.14
C ALA A 320 9.09 7.16 11.96
N ALA A 321 8.44 6.96 10.80
CA ALA A 321 8.73 7.72 9.58
C ALA A 321 8.30 9.19 9.66
N GLY A 322 7.16 9.48 10.30
CA GLY A 322 6.63 10.84 10.39
C GLY A 322 7.20 11.66 11.55
N PHE A 323 7.46 11.02 12.69
CA PHE A 323 7.73 11.72 13.95
C PHE A 323 9.04 11.28 14.63
N GLY A 324 9.70 10.24 14.14
CA GLY A 324 10.89 9.67 14.79
C GLY A 324 10.58 9.07 16.17
N VAL A 325 9.33 8.65 16.40
CA VAL A 325 8.89 8.11 17.70
C VAL A 325 8.69 6.60 17.59
N LEU A 326 9.27 5.86 18.53
CA LEU A 326 8.95 4.45 18.73
C LEU A 326 7.64 4.34 19.49
N ALA A 327 6.70 3.57 18.94
CA ALA A 327 5.38 3.41 19.52
C ALA A 327 5.45 2.45 20.72
N PRO A 328 4.98 2.85 21.92
CA PRO A 328 5.07 2.02 23.10
C PRO A 328 4.20 0.76 22.97
N ARG A 329 4.65 -0.34 23.58
CA ARG A 329 3.89 -1.60 23.65
C ARG A 329 2.69 -1.52 24.59
N GLU A 330 2.83 -0.73 25.65
CA GLU A 330 1.85 -0.58 26.73
C GLU A 330 1.76 0.89 27.11
N LEU A 331 0.56 1.34 27.48
CA LEU A 331 0.24 2.70 27.92
C LEU A 331 -0.66 2.67 29.14
#